data_AF-K9U2X0-F1
#
_entry.id   AF-K9U2X0-F1
#
_cell.length_a   1.000
_cell.length_b   1.000
_cell.length_c   1.000
_cell.angle_alpha   90.00
_cell.angle_beta   90.00
_cell.angle_gamma   90.00
#
_symmetry.space_group_name_H-M   'P 1'
#
loop_
_entity.id
_entity.type
_entity.pdbx_description
1 polymer ?
#
loop_
_entity_poly.entity_id
_entity_poly.type
_entity_poly.pdbx_seq_one_letter_code
_entity_poly.pdbx_strand_id
1 'polypeptide(L)'
;MTTTQVSITDLIHSWLERNVDRAGLNWLEEKRSQIAQGAAVKVFFTAFSATPRYTGKNSLQLTPSDLQAAAIARKGWFPIDWSVERAARILLVLALPQHDESQYLQTLEQVFTAADIRELVALYQALPLLSYPERLKARAAEGVRSNMTDVFNAVALQNPYPAEYFDNLAWNQMILKALFVGSPLHLIQGLDRRANPELAKMLVDYASERQAANRSVSPELWELVKKSKVKS
;
A
#
# COMPACT_ATOMS: atom_id res chain seq x y z
N MET A 1 4.60 2.36 33.95
CA MET A 1 5.56 1.90 32.92
C MET A 1 5.04 2.45 31.60
N THR A 2 5.65 3.52 31.10
CA THR A 2 5.34 4.09 29.80
C THR A 2 5.88 3.14 28.75
N THR A 3 5.01 2.36 28.11
CA THR A 3 5.38 1.55 26.95
C THR A 3 5.78 2.54 25.86
N THR A 4 7.09 2.70 25.61
CA THR A 4 7.58 3.51 24.49
C THR A 4 7.04 2.87 23.21
N GLN A 5 6.06 3.50 22.59
CA GLN A 5 5.48 3.01 21.34
C GLN A 5 6.56 3.11 20.26
N VAL A 6 7.04 1.96 19.78
CA VAL A 6 8.03 1.88 18.71
C VAL A 6 7.47 2.54 17.45
N SER A 7 8.23 3.44 16.82
CA SER A 7 7.75 4.13 15.63
C SER A 7 7.73 3.18 14.42
N ILE A 8 6.89 3.47 13.42
CA ILE A 8 6.83 2.72 12.14
C ILE A 8 8.22 2.62 11.50
N THR A 9 8.97 3.72 11.53
CA THR A 9 10.32 3.82 10.99
C THR A 9 11.30 2.91 11.72
N ASP A 10 11.25 2.86 13.05
CA ASP A 10 12.11 1.98 13.86
C ASP A 10 11.80 0.50 13.62
N LEU A 11 10.51 0.16 13.46
CA LEU A 11 10.10 -1.20 13.10
C LEU A 11 10.70 -1.62 11.75
N ILE A 12 10.47 -0.82 10.69
CA ILE A 12 11.00 -1.12 9.35
C ILE A 12 12.53 -1.24 9.38
N HIS A 13 13.21 -0.33 10.08
CA HIS A 13 14.66 -0.37 10.23
C HIS A 13 15.13 -1.66 10.91
N SER A 14 14.53 -2.06 12.04
CA SER A 14 14.87 -3.31 12.75
C SER A 14 14.64 -4.57 11.89
N TRP A 15 13.66 -4.55 10.99
CA TRP A 15 13.44 -5.64 10.06
C TRP A 15 14.53 -5.70 9.00
N LEU A 16 14.94 -4.54 8.48
CA LEU A 16 16.02 -4.45 7.49
C LEU A 16 17.37 -4.83 8.09
N GLU A 17 17.67 -4.46 9.33
CA GLU A 17 18.90 -4.84 10.03
C GLU A 17 19.11 -6.37 10.07
N ARG A 18 18.02 -7.14 10.21
CA ARG A 18 18.08 -8.61 10.20
C ARG A 18 18.19 -9.23 8.80
N ASN A 19 17.93 -8.46 7.74
CA ASN A 19 17.77 -8.97 6.37
C ASN A 19 18.77 -8.38 5.36
N VAL A 20 19.54 -7.36 5.74
CA VAL A 20 20.49 -6.65 4.89
C VAL A 20 21.88 -6.75 5.51
N ASP A 21 22.92 -6.87 4.67
CA ASP A 21 24.29 -6.83 5.18
C ASP A 21 24.66 -5.45 5.74
N ARG A 22 25.76 -5.37 6.49
CA ARG A 22 26.18 -4.13 7.13
C ARG A 22 26.47 -3.00 6.14
N ALA A 23 26.96 -3.31 4.94
CA ALA A 23 27.28 -2.29 3.94
C ALA A 23 26.00 -1.67 3.37
N GLY A 24 25.00 -2.50 3.05
CA GLY A 24 23.68 -2.07 2.60
C GLY A 24 22.93 -1.28 3.66
N LEU A 25 23.01 -1.71 4.93
CA LEU A 25 22.38 -1.00 6.04
C LEU A 25 23.02 0.38 6.28
N ASN A 26 24.35 0.47 6.32
CA ASN A 26 25.07 1.75 6.45
C ASN A 26 24.71 2.71 5.31
N TRP A 27 24.64 2.21 4.07
CA TRP A 27 24.23 3.01 2.92
C TRP A 27 22.81 3.55 3.08
N LEU A 28 21.87 2.72 3.54
CA LEU A 28 20.49 3.11 3.73
C LEU A 28 20.36 4.19 4.80
N GLU A 29 21.08 4.06 5.91
CA GLU A 29 21.12 5.04 7.00
C GLU A 29 21.72 6.37 6.55
N GLU A 30 22.81 6.34 5.79
CA GLU A 30 23.41 7.54 5.21
C GLU A 30 22.41 8.28 4.31
N LYS A 31 21.75 7.57 3.39
CA LYS A 31 20.77 8.18 2.47
C LYS A 31 19.55 8.70 3.22
N ARG A 32 19.03 7.93 4.19
CA ARG A 32 17.93 8.37 5.06
C ARG A 32 18.28 9.67 5.78
N SER A 33 19.48 9.77 6.34
CA SER A 33 19.95 10.97 7.04
C SER A 33 20.06 12.18 6.09
N GLN A 34 20.64 11.98 4.90
CA GLN A 34 20.73 13.04 3.87
C GLN A 34 19.34 13.54 3.45
N ILE A 35 18.40 12.62 3.17
CA ILE A 35 17.04 12.97 2.75
C ILE A 35 16.31 13.73 3.86
N ALA A 36 16.39 13.26 5.11
CA ALA A 36 15.75 13.91 6.25
C ALA A 36 16.29 15.32 6.52
N GLN A 37 17.56 15.58 6.19
CA GLN A 37 18.19 16.90 6.29
C GLN A 37 17.89 17.82 5.09
N GLY A 38 16.99 17.43 4.19
CA GLY A 38 16.60 18.26 3.06
C GLY A 38 17.60 18.26 1.91
N ALA A 39 18.34 17.15 1.71
CA ALA A 39 19.16 16.99 0.52
C ALA A 39 18.34 17.21 -0.77
N ALA A 40 19.02 17.60 -1.85
CA ALA A 40 18.37 17.80 -3.14
C ALA A 40 17.54 16.58 -3.54
N VAL A 41 16.36 16.80 -4.12
CA VAL A 41 15.41 15.73 -4.50
C VAL A 41 16.05 14.64 -5.39
N LYS A 42 17.06 14.99 -6.20
CA LYS A 42 17.86 14.02 -6.98
C LYS A 42 18.55 12.95 -6.11
N VAL A 43 18.95 13.27 -4.88
CA VAL A 43 19.53 12.31 -3.92
C VAL A 43 18.48 11.26 -3.54
N PHE A 44 17.25 11.70 -3.26
CA PHE A 44 16.14 10.78 -3.01
C PHE A 44 15.91 9.86 -4.22
N PHE A 45 15.74 10.42 -5.42
CA PHE A 45 15.48 9.63 -6.63
C PHE A 45 16.56 8.60 -6.90
N THR A 46 17.83 9.00 -6.83
CA THR A 46 18.95 8.08 -7.08
C THR A 46 19.02 6.99 -6.00
N ALA A 47 18.80 7.32 -4.73
CA ALA A 47 18.75 6.34 -3.66
C ALA A 47 17.58 5.35 -3.85
N PHE A 48 16.38 5.88 -4.08
CA PHE A 48 15.16 5.09 -4.23
C PHE A 48 15.28 4.03 -5.34
N SER A 49 15.81 4.42 -6.51
CA SER A 49 16.05 3.49 -7.62
C SER A 49 17.25 2.58 -7.40
N ALA A 50 18.29 3.02 -6.68
CA ALA A 50 19.47 2.20 -6.40
C ALA A 50 19.27 1.18 -5.26
N THR A 51 18.21 1.32 -4.45
CA THR A 51 17.89 0.44 -3.30
C THR A 51 18.16 -1.05 -3.52
N PRO A 52 17.74 -1.67 -4.64
CA PRO A 52 17.90 -3.11 -4.81
C PRO A 52 19.36 -3.56 -4.95
N ARG A 53 20.27 -2.65 -5.34
CA ARG A 53 21.71 -2.91 -5.46
C ARG A 53 22.39 -3.03 -4.10
N TYR A 54 21.82 -2.41 -3.07
CA TYR A 54 22.37 -2.36 -1.72
C TYR A 54 21.65 -3.29 -0.75
N THR A 55 20.38 -3.58 -1.00
CA THR A 55 19.53 -4.35 -0.07
C THR A 55 19.09 -5.71 -0.60
N GLY A 56 19.30 -5.98 -1.89
CA GLY A 56 18.80 -7.18 -2.55
C GLY A 56 17.27 -7.19 -2.72
N LYS A 57 16.74 -8.29 -3.25
CA LYS A 57 15.32 -8.42 -3.63
C LYS A 57 14.61 -9.58 -2.94
N ASN A 58 15.24 -10.17 -1.92
CA ASN A 58 14.68 -11.29 -1.19
C ASN A 58 13.39 -10.90 -0.47
N SER A 59 12.56 -11.89 -0.12
CA SER A 59 11.42 -11.68 0.77
C SER A 59 11.91 -11.20 2.14
N LEU A 60 11.22 -10.22 2.71
CA LEU A 60 11.49 -9.72 4.05
C LEU A 60 11.02 -10.76 5.07
N GLN A 61 11.94 -11.31 5.86
CA GLN A 61 11.61 -12.36 6.83
C GLN A 61 10.95 -11.75 8.07
N LEU A 62 9.61 -11.65 8.07
CA LEU A 62 8.82 -11.16 9.19
C LEU A 62 8.29 -12.31 10.06
N THR A 63 8.46 -12.16 11.37
CA THR A 63 7.91 -13.08 12.37
C THR A 63 6.46 -12.72 12.72
N PRO A 64 5.68 -13.62 13.36
CA PRO A 64 4.37 -13.26 13.91
C PRO A 64 4.41 -12.07 14.87
N SER A 65 5.50 -11.92 15.64
CA SER A 65 5.71 -10.77 16.53
C SER A 65 5.90 -9.47 15.75
N ASP A 66 6.58 -9.52 14.60
CA ASP A 66 6.77 -8.34 13.73
C ASP A 66 5.44 -7.86 13.16
N LEU A 67 4.59 -8.79 12.71
CA LEU A 67 3.25 -8.47 12.23
C LEU A 67 2.35 -7.90 13.34
N GLN A 68 2.47 -8.42 14.56
CA GLN A 68 1.76 -7.87 15.71
C GLN A 68 2.23 -6.45 16.03
N ALA A 69 3.55 -6.20 16.03
CA ALA A 69 4.11 -4.87 16.23
C ALA A 69 3.66 -3.89 15.14
N ALA A 70 3.61 -4.33 13.87
CA ALA A 70 3.08 -3.55 12.76
C ALA A 70 1.61 -3.15 12.99
N ALA A 71 0.77 -4.11 13.39
CA ALA A 71 -0.65 -3.86 13.67
C ALA A 71 -0.87 -2.91 14.87
N ILE A 72 0.02 -2.94 15.86
CA ILE A 72 0.00 -2.00 17.00
C ILE A 72 0.43 -0.60 16.55
N ALA A 73 1.50 -0.49 15.75
CA ALA A 73 2.02 0.78 15.26
C ALA A 73 1.04 1.48 14.30
N ARG A 74 0.39 0.71 13.43
CA ARG A 74 -0.64 1.18 12.51
C ARG A 74 -1.73 0.14 12.32
N LYS A 75 -2.93 0.44 12.81
CA LYS A 75 -4.10 -0.44 12.65
C LYS A 75 -4.29 -0.82 11.18
N GLY A 76 -4.42 -2.11 10.89
CA GLY A 76 -4.60 -2.63 9.53
C GLY A 76 -3.31 -2.69 8.70
N TRP A 77 -2.16 -2.28 9.21
CA TRP A 77 -0.90 -2.47 8.49
C TRP A 77 -0.51 -3.95 8.51
N PHE A 78 -0.29 -4.54 7.33
CA PHE A 78 -0.02 -5.96 7.17
C PHE A 78 1.06 -6.21 6.09
N PRO A 79 2.35 -6.11 6.44
CA PRO A 79 3.46 -6.15 5.47
C PRO A 79 4.00 -7.56 5.16
N ILE A 80 3.19 -8.62 5.28
CA ILE A 80 3.68 -10.02 5.23
C ILE A 80 4.38 -10.38 3.90
N ASP A 81 3.90 -9.83 2.79
CA ASP A 81 4.42 -10.12 1.44
C ASP A 81 5.41 -9.05 0.95
N TRP A 82 6.06 -8.32 1.86
CA TRP A 82 7.06 -7.32 1.51
C TRP A 82 8.39 -7.97 1.14
N SER A 83 9.08 -7.39 0.15
CA SER A 83 10.48 -7.67 -0.12
C SER A 83 11.38 -6.71 0.66
N VAL A 84 12.65 -7.07 0.82
CA VAL A 84 13.65 -6.23 1.47
C VAL A 84 13.81 -4.90 0.72
N GLU A 85 13.91 -4.91 -0.62
CA GLU A 85 13.96 -3.67 -1.43
C GLU A 85 12.73 -2.77 -1.21
N ARG A 86 11.55 -3.37 -0.99
CA ARG A 86 10.32 -2.61 -0.79
C ARG A 86 10.32 -1.91 0.56
N ALA A 87 10.66 -2.64 1.63
CA ALA A 87 10.77 -2.06 2.96
C ALA A 87 11.80 -0.92 3.01
N ALA A 88 12.96 -1.10 2.38
CA ALA A 88 13.99 -0.06 2.30
C ALA A 88 13.53 1.17 1.50
N ARG A 89 12.85 0.99 0.36
CA ARG A 89 12.24 2.09 -0.40
C ARG A 89 11.21 2.87 0.44
N ILE A 90 10.35 2.16 1.17
CA ILE A 90 9.35 2.78 2.04
C ILE A 90 10.05 3.55 3.17
N LEU A 91 11.12 3.01 3.75
CA LEU A 91 11.92 3.70 4.76
C LEU A 91 12.51 5.03 4.24
N LEU A 92 12.98 5.05 2.98
CA LEU A 92 13.47 6.27 2.33
C LEU A 92 12.35 7.29 2.10
N VAL A 93 11.16 6.86 1.69
CA VAL A 93 10.00 7.75 1.48
C VAL A 93 9.55 8.37 2.81
N LEU A 94 9.54 7.59 3.89
CA LEU A 94 9.21 8.07 5.23
C LEU A 94 10.25 9.07 5.78
N ALA A 95 11.44 9.16 5.18
CA ALA A 95 12.47 10.12 5.54
C ALA A 95 12.29 11.50 4.89
N LEU A 96 11.39 11.64 3.90
CA LEU A 96 11.12 12.92 3.25
C LEU A 96 10.65 13.94 4.30
N PRO A 97 11.15 15.21 4.27
CA PRO A 97 10.68 16.26 5.16
C PRO A 97 9.18 16.52 4.99
N GLN A 98 8.43 16.55 6.11
CA GLN A 98 6.97 16.64 6.11
C GLN A 98 6.44 17.98 6.65
N HIS A 99 7.33 18.87 7.10
CA HIS A 99 6.95 20.14 7.75
C HIS A 99 6.22 21.10 6.81
N ASP A 100 6.53 21.05 5.51
CA ASP A 100 5.82 21.79 4.45
C ASP A 100 4.97 20.80 3.65
N GLU A 101 3.65 20.82 3.87
CA GLU A 101 2.68 19.96 3.18
C GLU A 101 2.79 20.11 1.65
N SER A 102 2.91 21.34 1.14
CA SER A 102 2.93 21.59 -0.31
C SER A 102 4.19 21.04 -0.97
N GLN A 103 5.35 21.29 -0.35
CA GLN A 103 6.62 20.77 -0.85
C GLN A 103 6.70 19.23 -0.74
N TYR A 104 6.19 18.66 0.36
CA TYR A 104 6.12 17.22 0.57
C TYR A 104 5.26 16.54 -0.51
N LEU A 105 4.05 17.04 -0.72
CA LEU A 105 3.13 16.49 -1.73
C LEU A 105 3.67 16.67 -3.14
N GLN A 106 4.30 17.81 -3.45
CA GLN A 106 4.95 18.02 -4.75
C GLN A 106 6.08 17.01 -4.99
N THR A 107 6.90 16.74 -3.98
CA THR A 107 7.98 15.76 -4.08
C THR A 107 7.43 14.35 -4.27
N LEU A 108 6.45 13.94 -3.46
CA LEU A 108 5.79 12.64 -3.63
C LEU A 108 5.18 12.49 -5.02
N GLU A 109 4.51 13.52 -5.53
CA GLU A 109 3.91 13.53 -6.86
C GLU A 109 4.94 13.27 -7.97
N GLN A 110 6.10 13.92 -7.89
CA GLN A 110 7.22 13.69 -8.81
C GLN A 110 7.72 12.25 -8.72
N VAL A 111 7.80 11.70 -7.50
CA VAL A 111 8.24 10.32 -7.25
C VAL A 111 7.29 9.30 -7.85
N PHE A 112 5.98 9.45 -7.62
CA PHE A 112 4.97 8.60 -8.25
C PHE A 112 4.99 8.68 -9.77
N THR A 113 5.24 9.87 -10.33
CA THR A 113 5.22 10.07 -11.78
C THR A 113 6.43 9.43 -12.49
N ALA A 114 7.60 9.42 -11.84
CA ALA A 114 8.83 8.87 -12.41
C ALA A 114 9.06 7.38 -12.09
N ALA A 115 8.25 6.80 -11.19
CA ALA A 115 8.46 5.45 -10.67
C ALA A 115 8.21 4.33 -11.69
N ASP A 116 9.08 3.31 -11.67
CA ASP A 116 8.80 2.04 -12.34
C ASP A 116 7.71 1.21 -11.60
N ILE A 117 7.33 0.04 -12.14
CA ILE A 117 6.27 -0.79 -11.56
C ILE A 117 6.59 -1.22 -10.12
N ARG A 118 7.84 -1.63 -9.82
CA ARG A 118 8.23 -2.10 -8.48
C ARG A 118 8.27 -0.95 -7.48
N GLU A 119 8.70 0.20 -7.95
CA GLU A 119 8.70 1.46 -7.24
C GLU A 119 7.28 1.93 -6.92
N LEU A 120 6.37 1.89 -7.88
CA LEU A 120 4.95 2.17 -7.68
C LEU A 120 4.32 1.23 -6.65
N VAL A 121 4.61 -0.08 -6.72
CA VAL A 121 4.12 -1.02 -5.71
C VAL A 121 4.58 -0.63 -4.30
N ALA A 122 5.84 -0.22 -4.15
CA ALA A 122 6.35 0.25 -2.86
C ALA A 122 5.62 1.52 -2.39
N LEU A 123 5.44 2.50 -3.28
CA LEU A 123 4.78 3.77 -2.95
C LEU A 123 3.30 3.58 -2.59
N TYR A 124 2.57 2.75 -3.35
CA TYR A 124 1.16 2.49 -3.08
C TYR A 124 0.94 1.68 -1.79
N GLN A 125 1.83 0.73 -1.47
CA GLN A 125 1.78 0.04 -0.18
C GLN A 125 2.24 0.92 0.99
N ALA A 126 2.94 2.03 0.73
CA ALA A 126 3.31 3.01 1.75
C ALA A 126 2.17 3.95 2.13
N LEU A 127 1.14 4.13 1.28
CA LEU A 127 0.00 5.04 1.51
C LEU A 127 -0.51 5.12 2.96
N PRO A 128 -0.78 4.02 3.69
CA PRO A 128 -1.30 4.08 5.06
C PRO A 128 -0.30 4.60 6.10
N LEU A 129 0.97 4.77 5.72
CA LEU A 129 2.09 5.23 6.53
C LEU A 129 2.55 6.65 6.16
N LEU A 130 2.07 7.19 5.03
CA LEU A 130 2.44 8.54 4.56
C LEU A 130 1.67 9.63 5.31
N SER A 131 2.28 10.80 5.39
CA SER A 131 1.66 11.99 5.97
C SER A 131 0.64 12.62 5.02
N TYR A 132 -0.32 13.35 5.58
CA TYR A 132 -1.44 13.96 4.83
C TYR A 132 -2.25 12.95 4.01
N PRO A 133 -2.66 11.80 4.58
CA PRO A 133 -3.28 10.71 3.83
C PRO A 133 -4.58 11.15 3.13
N GLU A 134 -5.32 12.10 3.67
CA GLU A 134 -6.52 12.69 3.04
C GLU A 134 -6.25 13.39 1.71
N ARG A 135 -5.01 13.86 1.48
CA ARG A 135 -4.58 14.50 0.23
C ARG A 135 -4.23 13.49 -0.86
N LEU A 136 -3.95 12.23 -0.50
CA LEU A 136 -3.49 11.19 -1.42
C LEU A 136 -4.63 10.43 -2.13
N LYS A 137 -5.89 10.82 -1.93
CA LYS A 137 -7.06 10.14 -2.49
C LYS A 137 -7.01 10.03 -4.02
N ALA A 138 -6.67 11.14 -4.69
CA ALA A 138 -6.56 11.16 -6.15
C ALA A 138 -5.44 10.24 -6.65
N ARG A 139 -4.32 10.20 -5.91
CA ARG A 139 -3.18 9.33 -6.22
C ARG A 139 -3.53 7.85 -6.04
N ALA A 140 -4.17 7.49 -4.93
CA ALA A 140 -4.66 6.13 -4.71
C ALA A 140 -5.69 5.69 -5.77
N ALA A 141 -6.58 6.60 -6.19
CA ALA A 141 -7.52 6.34 -7.28
C ALA A 141 -6.81 6.13 -8.63
N GLU A 142 -5.70 6.80 -8.91
CA GLU A 142 -4.84 6.54 -10.07
C GLU A 142 -4.28 5.12 -10.03
N GLY A 143 -3.72 4.69 -8.90
CA GLY A 143 -3.22 3.33 -8.72
C GLY A 143 -4.29 2.27 -8.96
N VAL A 144 -5.52 2.51 -8.50
CA VAL A 144 -6.67 1.64 -8.79
C VAL A 144 -7.06 1.66 -10.27
N ARG A 145 -6.91 2.78 -10.99
CA ARG A 145 -7.20 2.85 -12.43
C ARG A 145 -6.15 2.19 -13.32
N SER A 146 -4.92 1.99 -12.82
CA SER A 146 -3.84 1.33 -13.55
C SER A 146 -4.22 -0.02 -14.18
N ASN A 147 -3.83 -0.25 -15.43
CA ASN A 147 -4.01 -1.56 -16.09
C ASN A 147 -3.02 -2.63 -15.60
N MET A 148 -2.06 -2.25 -14.76
CA MET A 148 -1.07 -3.15 -14.19
C MET A 148 -1.62 -3.77 -12.92
N THR A 149 -1.91 -5.07 -12.93
CA THR A 149 -2.48 -5.81 -11.80
C THR A 149 -1.66 -5.65 -10.51
N ASP A 150 -0.33 -5.64 -10.60
CA ASP A 150 0.55 -5.44 -9.43
C ASP A 150 0.34 -4.07 -8.78
N VAL A 151 0.18 -3.01 -9.57
CA VAL A 151 -0.06 -1.65 -9.10
C VAL A 151 -1.45 -1.54 -8.48
N PHE A 152 -2.46 -2.12 -9.13
CA PHE A 152 -3.81 -2.22 -8.58
C PHE A 152 -3.81 -2.94 -7.23
N ASN A 153 -3.14 -4.10 -7.14
CA ASN A 153 -3.08 -4.91 -5.94
C ASN A 153 -2.33 -4.23 -4.80
N ALA A 154 -1.29 -3.43 -5.10
CA ALA A 154 -0.59 -2.64 -4.10
C ALA A 154 -1.51 -1.62 -3.38
N VAL A 155 -2.53 -1.11 -4.08
CA VAL A 155 -3.55 -0.23 -3.48
C VAL A 155 -4.65 -1.03 -2.80
N ALA A 156 -5.16 -2.08 -3.45
CA ALA A 156 -6.40 -2.75 -3.03
C ALA A 156 -6.20 -3.82 -1.94
N LEU A 157 -5.11 -4.59 -2.01
CA LEU A 157 -4.91 -5.78 -1.18
C LEU A 157 -4.03 -5.46 0.02
N GLN A 158 -4.39 -6.02 1.19
CA GLN A 158 -3.63 -5.89 2.44
C GLN A 158 -3.28 -4.43 2.79
N ASN A 159 -4.10 -3.49 2.33
CA ASN A 159 -3.88 -2.06 2.49
C ASN A 159 -5.14 -1.45 3.13
N PRO A 160 -5.04 -0.81 4.31
CA PRO A 160 -6.21 -0.22 4.97
C PRO A 160 -6.65 1.10 4.30
N TYR A 161 -5.81 1.71 3.47
CA TYR A 161 -6.03 3.06 2.94
C TYR A 161 -7.35 3.20 2.16
N PRO A 162 -7.72 2.33 1.19
CA PRO A 162 -8.98 2.49 0.48
C PRO A 162 -10.21 2.45 1.41
N ALA A 163 -10.18 1.58 2.41
CA ALA A 163 -11.31 1.41 3.32
C ALA A 163 -11.53 2.60 4.24
N GLU A 164 -10.49 3.40 4.46
CA GLU A 164 -10.50 4.60 5.30
C GLU A 164 -10.78 5.88 4.51
N TYR A 165 -10.24 6.02 3.29
CA TYR A 165 -10.22 7.30 2.58
C TYR A 165 -11.08 7.35 1.30
N PHE A 166 -11.40 6.22 0.67
CA PHE A 166 -12.26 6.26 -0.51
C PHE A 166 -13.71 6.55 -0.13
N ASP A 167 -14.37 7.35 -0.96
CA ASP A 167 -15.83 7.42 -0.96
C ASP A 167 -16.44 6.10 -1.45
N ASN A 168 -17.78 6.00 -1.40
CA ASN A 168 -18.46 4.77 -1.81
C ASN A 168 -18.30 4.45 -3.30
N LEU A 169 -18.21 5.45 -4.16
CA LEU A 169 -18.07 5.21 -5.60
C LEU A 169 -16.69 4.63 -5.93
N ALA A 170 -15.61 5.27 -5.47
CA ALA A 170 -14.25 4.79 -5.68
C ALA A 170 -14.03 3.41 -5.04
N TRP A 171 -14.60 3.20 -3.84
CA TRP A 171 -14.59 1.88 -3.19
C TRP A 171 -15.29 0.82 -4.05
N ASN A 172 -16.52 1.07 -4.50
CA ASN A 172 -17.29 0.09 -5.26
C ASN A 172 -16.61 -0.25 -6.60
N GLN A 173 -16.06 0.74 -7.29
CA GLN A 173 -15.31 0.54 -8.53
C GLN A 173 -14.03 -0.27 -8.32
N MET A 174 -13.32 -0.05 -7.20
CA MET A 174 -12.16 -0.87 -6.84
C MET A 174 -12.53 -2.34 -6.64
N ILE A 175 -13.64 -2.63 -5.95
CA ILE A 175 -14.11 -4.01 -5.73
C ILE A 175 -14.49 -4.70 -7.05
N LEU A 176 -15.22 -4.02 -7.93
CA LEU A 176 -15.54 -4.58 -9.25
C LEU A 176 -14.28 -4.86 -10.06
N LYS A 177 -13.32 -3.94 -10.03
CA LYS A 177 -12.07 -4.12 -10.73
C LYS A 177 -11.29 -5.31 -10.18
N ALA A 178 -11.26 -5.50 -8.86
CA ALA A 178 -10.62 -6.68 -8.24
C ALA A 178 -11.17 -7.98 -8.82
N LEU A 179 -12.50 -8.09 -8.95
CA LEU A 179 -13.13 -9.25 -9.59
C LEU A 179 -12.77 -9.38 -11.07
N PHE A 180 -12.74 -8.26 -11.80
CA PHE A 180 -12.38 -8.24 -13.22
C PHE A 180 -10.94 -8.71 -13.47
N VAL A 181 -9.99 -8.30 -12.64
CA VAL A 181 -8.57 -8.69 -12.73
C VAL A 181 -8.25 -9.98 -11.96
N GLY A 182 -9.25 -10.66 -11.40
CA GLY A 182 -9.08 -11.94 -10.70
C GLY A 182 -8.34 -11.85 -9.36
N SER A 183 -8.37 -10.70 -8.70
CA SER A 183 -7.73 -10.49 -7.40
C SER A 183 -8.61 -10.95 -6.23
N PRO A 184 -8.03 -11.54 -5.17
CA PRO A 184 -8.77 -12.13 -4.06
C PRO A 184 -9.45 -11.05 -3.21
N LEU A 185 -10.78 -11.09 -3.11
CA LEU A 185 -11.53 -10.08 -2.36
C LEU A 185 -11.28 -10.16 -0.85
N HIS A 186 -11.06 -11.35 -0.29
CA HIS A 186 -10.81 -11.57 1.14
C HIS A 186 -9.53 -10.89 1.64
N LEU A 187 -8.60 -10.51 0.75
CA LEU A 187 -7.41 -9.73 1.13
C LEU A 187 -7.67 -8.21 1.16
N ILE A 188 -8.83 -7.75 0.67
CA ILE A 188 -9.23 -6.34 0.73
C ILE A 188 -9.74 -6.04 2.13
N GLN A 189 -9.03 -5.17 2.84
CA GLN A 189 -9.37 -4.83 4.22
C GLN A 189 -10.65 -4.00 4.29
N GLY A 190 -11.51 -4.29 5.27
CA GLY A 190 -12.75 -3.52 5.48
C GLY A 190 -13.91 -3.88 4.56
N LEU A 191 -13.79 -4.96 3.78
CA LEU A 191 -14.83 -5.44 2.84
C LEU A 191 -16.22 -5.52 3.47
N ASP A 192 -16.33 -6.23 4.59
CA ASP A 192 -17.59 -6.41 5.31
C ASP A 192 -18.14 -5.09 5.86
N ARG A 193 -17.26 -4.24 6.39
CA ARG A 193 -17.63 -2.95 6.98
C ARG A 193 -18.23 -2.03 5.91
N ARG A 194 -17.61 -2.00 4.73
CA ARG A 194 -17.93 -1.10 3.61
C ARG A 194 -18.94 -1.67 2.61
N ALA A 195 -19.45 -2.88 2.84
CA ALA A 195 -20.56 -3.44 2.08
C ALA A 195 -21.76 -2.48 2.08
N ASN A 196 -22.30 -2.18 0.91
CA ASN A 196 -23.39 -1.22 0.70
C ASN A 196 -24.35 -1.67 -0.43
N PRO A 197 -25.59 -1.12 -0.49
CA PRO A 197 -26.59 -1.51 -1.49
C PRO A 197 -26.17 -1.27 -2.94
N GLU A 198 -25.51 -0.14 -3.23
CA GLU A 198 -25.04 0.19 -4.58
C GLU A 198 -24.01 -0.83 -5.05
N LEU A 199 -23.07 -1.22 -4.17
CA LEU A 199 -22.11 -2.29 -4.46
C LEU A 199 -22.82 -3.60 -4.78
N ALA A 200 -23.83 -3.98 -3.99
CA ALA A 200 -24.58 -5.21 -4.21
C ALA A 200 -25.22 -5.24 -5.60
N LYS A 201 -25.84 -4.12 -6.00
CA LYS A 201 -26.43 -3.97 -7.34
C LYS A 201 -25.37 -4.17 -8.43
N MET A 202 -24.26 -3.43 -8.33
CA MET A 202 -23.18 -3.53 -9.32
C MET A 202 -22.59 -4.94 -9.43
N LEU A 203 -22.46 -5.66 -8.30
CA LEU A 203 -21.97 -7.04 -8.28
C LEU A 203 -22.94 -8.02 -8.96
N VAL A 204 -24.26 -7.83 -8.76
CA VAL A 204 -25.29 -8.64 -9.43
C VAL A 204 -25.31 -8.38 -10.94
N ASP A 205 -25.19 -7.11 -11.35
CA ASP A 205 -25.12 -6.72 -12.75
C ASP A 205 -23.88 -7.35 -13.41
N TYR A 206 -22.71 -7.20 -12.79
CA TYR A 206 -21.46 -7.85 -13.24
C TYR A 206 -21.59 -9.38 -13.34
N ALA A 207 -22.23 -10.03 -12.36
CA ALA A 207 -22.41 -11.48 -12.40
C ALA A 207 -23.29 -11.92 -13.58
N SER A 208 -24.37 -11.16 -13.84
CA SER A 208 -25.28 -11.41 -14.96
C SER A 208 -24.57 -11.27 -16.31
N GLU A 209 -23.76 -10.23 -16.49
CA GLU A 209 -22.93 -10.03 -17.69
C GLU A 209 -21.94 -11.18 -17.91
N ARG A 210 -21.28 -11.64 -16.85
CA ARG A 210 -20.34 -12.76 -16.92
C ARG A 210 -21.03 -14.07 -17.31
N GLN A 211 -22.19 -14.34 -16.71
CA GLN A 211 -22.99 -15.53 -17.02
C GLN A 211 -23.52 -15.53 -18.46
N ALA A 212 -24.02 -14.38 -18.94
CA ALA A 212 -24.45 -14.23 -20.33
C ALA A 212 -23.30 -14.49 -21.34
N ALA A 213 -22.05 -14.25 -20.92
CA ALA A 213 -20.85 -14.56 -21.69
C ALA A 213 -20.26 -15.96 -21.43
N ASN A 214 -20.98 -16.86 -20.74
CA ASN A 214 -20.51 -18.19 -20.32
C ASN A 214 -19.20 -18.17 -19.51
N ARG A 215 -19.01 -17.15 -18.67
CA ARG A 215 -17.85 -17.00 -17.79
C ARG A 215 -18.26 -17.20 -16.33
N SER A 216 -17.39 -17.84 -15.54
CA SER A 216 -17.58 -17.98 -14.09
C SER A 216 -17.35 -16.67 -13.34
N VAL A 217 -17.89 -16.63 -12.11
CA VAL A 217 -17.74 -15.55 -11.13
C VAL A 217 -17.16 -16.10 -9.83
N SER A 218 -16.40 -15.28 -9.10
CA SER A 218 -15.86 -15.68 -7.80
C SER A 218 -16.99 -15.87 -6.77
N PRO A 219 -17.00 -16.95 -5.96
CA PRO A 219 -17.95 -17.11 -4.86
C PRO A 219 -17.92 -15.96 -3.85
N GLU A 220 -16.76 -15.29 -3.69
CA GLU A 220 -16.60 -14.13 -2.80
C GLU A 220 -17.56 -12.99 -3.15
N LEU A 221 -17.95 -12.87 -4.42
CA LEU A 221 -18.95 -11.91 -4.89
C LEU A 221 -20.28 -12.09 -4.15
N TRP A 222 -20.78 -13.32 -4.08
CA TRP A 222 -22.09 -13.61 -3.51
C TRP A 222 -22.11 -13.43 -1.99
N GLU A 223 -21.00 -13.73 -1.33
CA GLU A 223 -20.84 -13.45 0.10
C GLU A 223 -20.91 -11.94 0.38
N LEU A 224 -20.33 -11.11 -0.48
CA LEU A 224 -20.40 -9.67 -0.34
C LEU A 224 -21.81 -9.11 -0.62
N VAL A 225 -22.50 -9.64 -1.64
CA VAL A 225 -23.90 -9.29 -1.95
C VAL A 225 -24.82 -9.56 -0.75
N LYS A 226 -24.66 -10.72 -0.08
CA LYS A 226 -25.44 -11.06 1.12
C LYS A 226 -25.22 -10.03 2.24
N LYS A 227 -23.96 -9.69 2.52
CA LYS A 227 -23.60 -8.74 3.60
C LYS A 227 -24.14 -7.33 3.35
N SER A 228 -24.22 -6.89 2.11
CA SER A 228 -24.79 -5.58 1.76
C SER A 228 -26.31 -5.48 2.00
N LYS A 229 -27.06 -6.57 1.86
CA LYS A 229 -28.53 -6.60 2.06
C LYS A 229 -28.95 -6.62 3.53
N VAL A 230 -28.08 -7.06 4.43
CA VAL A 230 -28.36 -7.09 5.88
C VAL A 230 -28.25 -5.70 6.51
N LYS A 231 -27.65 -4.74 5.80
CA LYS A 231 -27.38 -3.38 6.29
C LYS A 231 -28.33 -2.30 5.74
N SER A 232 -29.26 -2.67 4.86
CA SER A 232 -30.28 -1.79 4.29
C SER A 232 -31.52 -1.70 5.16
#